data_AF-A0A2E7SGD2-F1
#
_entry.id   AF-A0A2E7SGD2-F1
#
_cell.length_a   1.000
_cell.length_b   1.000
_cell.length_c   1.000
_cell.angle_alpha   90.00
_cell.angle_beta   90.00
_cell.angle_gamma   90.00
#
_symmetry.space_group_name_H-M   'P 1'
#
loop_
_entity.id
_entity.type
_entity.pdbx_description
1 polymer ?
#
loop_
_entity_poly.entity_id
_entity_poly.type
_entity_poly.pdbx_seq_one_letter_code
_entity_poly.pdbx_strand_id
1 'polypeptide(L)'
;MSDDCDDYFTRSGIPIPNIPRCESEESGALSDPGEPPYTRGIHQSMYRGKIWTMRQYAGFSSANETNKRFKSLLEKGQSGLSVAFDLPTQLGLDSDDPMSLGEVGKVGVAIDSIEDMRKLFDGINTSSVSTSMTINAPASILLAMYVAVAEENGFDISKIRGTIQNDILKEYIARGTYVFPPEQSMRLITDVMSWCKKHTPNWNTISISGYHIREAGATAIQELAFTLSNALAYVGAAVDSGLDVDDFAPRLSFFFGCHNDFFEEIAKFRAARKLWFDLMTQRFSPKNPKSSILRFHTQTAGVTLTAQQPLNNIVRVSYQALSSVLGGTQSLHTNSFDEAIGLPTDESSTIALRTQQILANETGIPNVVDPMGGSWYVERLTNEIYDRSLSLIQEIDKMGGAQSAIEAGFQQRHLHESAWSEQVSQDNGEQLIVGINTASDVVGDEYLKGQKVDSTLSESQCNQLTSLRNNRNNERVIAALENVHTVALGDGNTMEAILEAVKAECTVGEIMDSLKNAFGTWVAPSGF
;
A
#
# COMPACT_ATOMS: atom_id res chain seq x y z
N MET A 1 -36.31 5.21 -34.25
CA MET A 1 -35.04 4.97 -33.57
C MET A 1 -35.41 4.04 -32.44
N SER A 2 -35.00 2.78 -32.50
CA SER A 2 -35.30 1.87 -31.39
C SER A 2 -34.52 2.38 -30.18
N ASP A 3 -35.22 2.62 -29.07
CA ASP A 3 -34.65 2.88 -27.76
C ASP A 3 -34.07 1.57 -27.19
N ASP A 4 -33.29 0.84 -27.99
CA ASP A 4 -32.49 -0.28 -27.50
C ASP A 4 -31.33 0.36 -26.75
N CYS A 5 -31.54 0.54 -25.45
CA CYS A 5 -30.48 0.96 -24.54
C CYS A 5 -29.47 -0.20 -24.52
N ASP A 6 -28.29 0.01 -25.09
CA ASP A 6 -27.18 -0.94 -24.94
C ASP A 6 -27.00 -1.24 -23.44
N ASP A 7 -26.80 -2.51 -23.09
CA ASP A 7 -26.55 -2.90 -21.71
C ASP A 7 -25.17 -2.35 -21.30
N TYR A 8 -25.15 -1.35 -20.43
CA TYR A 8 -23.91 -0.80 -19.87
C TYR A 8 -23.50 -1.58 -18.63
N PHE A 9 -22.20 -1.78 -18.45
CA PHE A 9 -21.63 -2.46 -17.29
C PHE A 9 -20.50 -1.64 -16.68
N THR A 10 -20.33 -1.74 -15.37
CA THR A 10 -19.10 -1.27 -14.72
C THR A 10 -17.92 -2.13 -15.15
N ARG A 11 -16.70 -1.69 -14.82
CA ARG A 11 -15.49 -2.49 -15.07
C ARG A 11 -15.48 -3.84 -14.36
N SER A 12 -16.24 -4.00 -13.27
CA SER A 12 -16.39 -5.28 -12.59
C SER A 12 -17.58 -6.11 -13.10
N GLY A 13 -18.18 -5.73 -14.24
CA GLY A 13 -19.30 -6.45 -14.84
C GLY A 13 -20.63 -6.29 -14.09
N ILE A 14 -20.80 -5.20 -13.34
CA ILE A 14 -22.08 -4.89 -12.68
C ILE A 14 -22.98 -4.15 -13.69
N PRO A 15 -24.20 -4.63 -13.99
CA PRO A 15 -25.11 -3.93 -14.88
C PRO A 15 -25.45 -2.52 -14.36
N ILE A 16 -25.33 -1.52 -15.23
CA ILE A 16 -25.63 -0.12 -14.93
C ILE A 16 -27.06 0.19 -15.38
N PRO A 17 -27.97 0.57 -14.46
CA PRO A 17 -29.31 0.95 -14.86
C PRO A 17 -29.29 2.29 -15.60
N ASN A 18 -30.09 2.42 -16.67
CA ASN A 18 -30.28 3.69 -17.39
C ASN A 18 -30.73 4.82 -16.44
N ILE A 19 -31.68 4.51 -15.55
CA ILE A 19 -32.12 5.43 -14.49
C ILE A 19 -32.17 4.66 -13.17
N PRO A 20 -31.30 4.97 -12.19
CA PRO A 20 -31.37 4.35 -10.87
C PRO A 20 -32.67 4.78 -10.18
N ARG A 21 -33.37 3.84 -9.56
CA ARG A 21 -34.59 4.10 -8.78
C ARG A 21 -34.44 3.50 -7.39
N CYS A 22 -35.20 4.03 -6.44
CA CYS A 22 -35.36 3.40 -5.13
C CYS A 22 -36.00 2.02 -5.32
N GLU A 23 -35.27 0.95 -4.97
CA GLU A 23 -35.75 -0.42 -5.17
C GLU A 23 -36.68 -0.91 -4.04
N SER A 24 -36.71 -0.22 -2.89
CA SER A 24 -37.71 -0.40 -1.83
C SER A 24 -37.72 0.77 -0.85
N GLU A 25 -38.90 1.12 -0.30
CA GLU A 25 -39.02 2.03 0.86
C GLU A 25 -38.36 1.44 2.13
N GLU A 26 -38.04 0.14 2.10
CA GLU A 26 -37.38 -0.62 3.17
C GLU A 26 -35.84 -0.63 3.08
N SER A 27 -35.22 0.13 2.17
CA SER A 27 -33.76 0.30 2.22
C SER A 27 -33.41 0.92 3.59
N GLY A 28 -32.96 0.09 4.53
CA GLY A 28 -32.79 0.47 5.92
C GLY A 28 -32.00 1.77 6.05
N ALA A 29 -32.34 2.59 7.04
CA ALA A 29 -31.66 3.86 7.27
C ALA A 29 -30.13 3.64 7.32
N LEU A 30 -29.40 4.36 6.48
CA LEU A 30 -27.94 4.34 6.50
C LEU A 30 -27.47 4.76 7.89
N SER A 31 -26.49 4.05 8.45
CA SER A 31 -25.89 4.44 9.73
C SER A 31 -25.25 5.82 9.62
N ASP A 32 -25.21 6.55 10.73
CA ASP A 32 -24.49 7.82 10.78
C ASP A 32 -22.97 7.59 10.62
N PRO A 33 -22.23 8.56 10.06
CA PRO A 33 -20.77 8.47 9.97
C PRO A 33 -20.16 8.36 11.37
N GLY A 34 -19.10 7.56 11.49
CA GLY A 34 -18.48 7.26 12.79
C GLY A 34 -19.21 6.18 13.59
N GLU A 35 -20.31 5.63 13.09
CA GLU A 35 -21.03 4.51 13.71
C GLU A 35 -20.95 3.25 12.81
N PRO A 36 -20.94 2.05 13.41
CA PRO A 36 -21.03 0.80 12.65
C PRO A 36 -22.24 0.76 11.71
N PRO A 37 -22.12 0.17 10.50
CA PRO A 37 -20.95 -0.54 9.96
C PRO A 37 -19.96 0.39 9.21
N TYR A 38 -19.93 1.68 9.56
CA TYR A 38 -18.99 2.70 9.05
C TYR A 38 -19.05 2.94 7.54
N THR A 39 -20.13 2.56 6.86
CA THR A 39 -20.32 2.76 5.41
C THR A 39 -20.09 4.22 5.02
N ARG A 40 -20.60 5.16 5.80
CA ARG A 40 -20.52 6.62 5.56
C ARG A 40 -19.22 7.27 6.04
N GLY A 41 -18.27 6.49 6.53
CA GLY A 41 -16.98 6.96 7.03
C GLY A 41 -16.76 6.62 8.50
N ILE A 42 -15.48 6.59 8.89
CA ILE A 42 -15.02 6.08 10.19
C ILE A 42 -15.02 7.14 11.30
N HIS A 43 -15.27 8.40 10.96
CA HIS A 43 -15.30 9.52 11.89
C HIS A 43 -16.55 10.34 11.64
N GLN A 44 -17.23 10.77 12.71
CA GLN A 44 -18.47 11.53 12.61
C GLN A 44 -18.33 12.82 11.78
N SER A 45 -17.21 13.53 11.92
CA SER A 45 -16.96 14.77 11.20
C SER A 45 -16.19 14.60 9.88
N MET A 46 -15.62 13.40 9.62
CA MET A 46 -14.63 13.16 8.55
C MET A 46 -13.74 14.40 8.30
N TYR A 47 -13.73 14.92 7.07
CA TYR A 47 -12.85 15.99 6.64
C TYR A 47 -13.20 17.38 7.17
N ARG A 48 -14.40 17.57 7.76
CA ARG A 48 -14.74 18.80 8.48
C ARG A 48 -13.89 18.95 9.74
N GLY A 49 -13.50 17.84 10.35
CA GLY A 49 -12.60 17.82 11.50
C GLY A 49 -11.13 17.84 11.07
N LYS A 50 -10.74 16.92 10.18
CA LYS A 50 -9.38 16.84 9.65
C LYS A 50 -9.40 16.27 8.24
N ILE A 51 -8.84 17.01 7.28
CA ILE A 51 -8.64 16.53 5.90
C ILE A 51 -7.76 15.28 5.87
N TRP A 52 -7.88 14.49 4.80
CA TRP A 52 -7.01 13.34 4.58
C TRP A 52 -5.53 13.75 4.59
N THR A 53 -4.67 12.80 4.92
CA THR A 53 -3.22 13.04 4.87
C THR A 53 -2.78 13.05 3.40
N MET A 54 -2.35 14.21 2.91
CA MET A 54 -1.68 14.32 1.60
C MET A 54 -0.30 13.67 1.72
N ARG A 55 -0.15 12.48 1.13
CA ARG A 55 1.00 11.61 1.32
C ARG A 55 1.58 11.22 -0.03
N GLN A 56 2.43 12.09 -0.58
CA GLN A 56 3.15 11.74 -1.81
C GLN A 56 4.24 10.72 -1.51
N TYR A 57 4.34 9.77 -2.41
CA TYR A 57 5.32 8.70 -2.43
C TYR A 57 6.57 9.28 -3.06
N ALA A 58 7.67 9.22 -2.31
CA ALA A 58 8.94 9.79 -2.73
C ALA A 58 10.09 8.92 -2.21
N GLY A 59 11.15 8.87 -3.00
CA GLY A 59 12.30 8.00 -2.75
C GLY A 59 12.84 7.55 -4.07
N PHE A 60 14.02 8.04 -4.42
CA PHE A 60 14.83 7.59 -5.54
C PHE A 60 16.25 8.10 -5.34
N SER A 61 17.22 7.45 -5.98
CA SER A 61 18.63 7.77 -5.80
C SER A 61 19.11 7.51 -4.35
N SER A 62 20.01 8.35 -3.82
CA SER A 62 20.57 8.21 -2.47
C SER A 62 19.62 8.67 -1.35
N ALA A 63 19.92 8.23 -0.13
CA ALA A 63 19.26 8.70 1.09
C ALA A 63 19.32 10.23 1.26
N ASN A 64 20.45 10.87 0.88
CA ASN A 64 20.60 12.32 0.96
C ASN A 64 19.69 13.08 -0.03
N GLU A 65 19.60 12.61 -1.27
CA GLU A 65 18.71 13.24 -2.26
C GLU A 65 17.24 13.03 -1.88
N THR A 66 16.89 11.84 -1.39
CA THR A 66 15.55 11.58 -0.88
C THR A 66 15.23 12.44 0.35
N ASN A 67 16.18 12.66 1.27
CA ASN A 67 15.99 13.55 2.41
C ASN A 67 15.70 15.01 1.98
N LYS A 68 16.50 15.56 1.05
CA LYS A 68 16.26 16.90 0.48
C LYS A 68 14.86 17.00 -0.11
N ARG A 69 14.43 15.93 -0.80
CA ARG A 69 13.10 15.84 -1.39
C ARG A 69 12.00 15.83 -0.32
N PHE A 70 12.15 15.05 0.75
CA PHE A 70 11.22 15.04 1.87
C PHE A 70 11.07 16.42 2.50
N LYS A 71 12.19 17.12 2.77
CA LYS A 71 12.17 18.49 3.31
C LYS A 71 11.42 19.44 2.38
N SER A 72 11.70 19.41 1.08
CA SER A 72 11.00 20.24 0.09
C SER A 72 9.50 19.96 0.01
N LEU A 73 9.09 18.69 0.07
CA LEU A 73 7.67 18.31 0.03
C LEU A 73 6.93 18.75 1.31
N LEU A 74 7.55 18.60 2.48
CA LEU A 74 7.01 19.08 3.75
C LEU A 74 6.81 20.61 3.71
N GLU A 75 7.79 21.36 3.20
CA GLU A 75 7.68 22.81 2.99
C GLU A 75 6.54 23.19 2.03
N LYS A 76 6.27 22.37 1.01
CA LYS A 76 5.18 22.57 0.03
C LYS A 76 3.79 22.14 0.55
N GLY A 77 3.69 21.68 1.80
CA GLY A 77 2.41 21.35 2.45
C GLY A 77 2.06 19.86 2.48
N GLN A 78 3.01 18.96 2.18
CA GLN A 78 2.84 17.52 2.47
C GLN A 78 2.70 17.30 3.98
N SER A 79 1.76 16.45 4.39
CA SER A 79 1.42 16.27 5.82
C SER A 79 1.88 14.93 6.40
N GLY A 80 2.49 14.06 5.59
CA GLY A 80 3.13 12.83 6.01
C GLY A 80 4.07 12.30 4.93
N LEU A 81 5.15 11.62 5.32
CA LEU A 81 6.17 11.09 4.40
C LEU A 81 5.79 9.69 3.91
N SER A 82 6.16 9.33 2.69
CA SER A 82 6.04 7.95 2.23
C SER A 82 7.29 7.58 1.45
N VAL A 83 8.01 6.58 1.95
CA VAL A 83 9.33 6.17 1.46
C VAL A 83 9.16 5.04 0.43
N ALA A 84 9.69 5.26 -0.76
CA ALA A 84 9.87 4.25 -1.80
C ALA A 84 11.30 3.72 -1.75
N PHE A 85 11.49 2.41 -1.59
CA PHE A 85 12.81 1.76 -1.55
C PHE A 85 13.15 1.14 -2.90
N ASP A 86 14.43 1.04 -3.23
CA ASP A 86 14.86 0.39 -4.46
C ASP A 86 14.60 -1.13 -4.44
N LEU A 87 14.76 -1.78 -5.60
CA LEU A 87 14.49 -3.21 -5.71
C LEU A 87 15.43 -4.07 -4.84
N PRO A 88 16.75 -3.79 -4.76
CA PRO A 88 17.66 -4.48 -3.83
C PRO A 88 17.17 -4.44 -2.37
N THR A 89 16.87 -3.25 -1.85
CA THR A 89 16.38 -3.08 -0.48
C THR A 89 15.09 -3.86 -0.27
N GLN A 90 14.18 -3.87 -1.26
CA GLN A 90 12.91 -4.61 -1.18
C GLN A 90 13.08 -6.13 -1.14
N LEU A 91 14.11 -6.65 -1.81
CA LEU A 91 14.47 -8.08 -1.81
C LEU A 91 15.39 -8.45 -0.63
N GLY A 92 15.75 -7.48 0.20
CA GLY A 92 16.65 -7.70 1.32
C GLY A 92 18.09 -7.99 0.88
N LEU A 93 18.53 -7.33 -0.17
CA LEU A 93 19.89 -7.41 -0.70
C LEU A 93 20.61 -6.10 -0.41
N ASP A 94 21.91 -6.21 -0.12
CA ASP A 94 22.79 -5.06 -0.05
C ASP A 94 23.12 -4.55 -1.48
N SER A 95 23.47 -3.27 -1.58
CA SER A 95 23.80 -2.61 -2.85
C SER A 95 25.00 -3.22 -3.59
N ASP A 96 25.88 -3.95 -2.88
CA ASP A 96 27.03 -4.64 -3.45
C ASP A 96 26.78 -6.14 -3.75
N ASP A 97 25.55 -6.63 -3.52
CA ASP A 97 25.16 -7.97 -3.96
C ASP A 97 25.17 -8.06 -5.50
N PRO A 98 25.66 -9.16 -6.10
CA PRO A 98 25.65 -9.34 -7.55
C PRO A 98 24.27 -9.16 -8.21
N MET A 99 23.18 -9.52 -7.53
CA MET A 99 21.81 -9.35 -8.02
C MET A 99 21.32 -7.90 -7.94
N SER A 100 22.01 -7.04 -7.19
CA SER A 100 21.70 -5.61 -7.09
C SER A 100 22.24 -4.80 -8.27
N LEU A 101 23.10 -5.39 -9.10
CA LEU A 101 23.76 -4.71 -10.21
C LEU A 101 22.75 -4.05 -11.14
N GLY A 102 22.85 -2.73 -11.24
CA GLY A 102 22.00 -1.93 -12.10
C GLY A 102 20.65 -1.59 -11.47
N GLU A 103 20.28 -2.06 -10.28
CA GLU A 103 18.99 -1.72 -9.67
C GLU A 103 19.11 -0.77 -8.46
N VAL A 104 20.33 -0.56 -7.96
CA VAL A 104 20.63 0.33 -6.83
C VAL A 104 20.12 1.75 -7.10
N GLY A 105 19.20 2.20 -6.26
CA GLY A 105 18.62 3.54 -6.27
C GLY A 105 17.77 3.89 -7.50
N LYS A 106 17.46 2.93 -8.38
CA LYS A 106 16.74 3.19 -9.64
C LYS A 106 15.28 3.54 -9.45
N VAL A 107 14.56 2.71 -8.68
CA VAL A 107 13.10 2.79 -8.50
C VAL A 107 12.71 3.25 -7.10
N GLY A 108 13.69 3.61 -6.29
CA GLY A 108 13.53 3.93 -4.88
C GLY A 108 14.85 4.34 -4.24
N VAL A 109 14.82 4.68 -2.96
CA VAL A 109 16.05 4.96 -2.19
C VAL A 109 16.77 3.66 -1.85
N ALA A 110 18.09 3.63 -2.01
CA ALA A 110 18.94 2.53 -1.55
C ALA A 110 19.18 2.64 -0.04
N ILE A 111 18.89 1.57 0.72
CA ILE A 111 19.12 1.49 2.17
C ILE A 111 19.76 0.14 2.48
N ASP A 112 21.06 0.14 2.80
CA ASP A 112 21.78 -1.09 3.18
C ASP A 112 21.94 -1.18 4.70
N SER A 113 21.92 -0.05 5.42
CA SER A 113 22.24 -0.03 6.84
C SER A 113 21.57 1.12 7.60
N ILE A 114 21.76 1.14 8.91
CA ILE A 114 21.32 2.25 9.76
C ILE A 114 21.95 3.59 9.35
N GLU A 115 23.14 3.61 8.76
CA GLU A 115 23.79 4.84 8.25
C GLU A 115 22.96 5.52 7.15
N ASP A 116 22.34 4.74 6.28
CA ASP A 116 21.49 5.28 5.22
C ASP A 116 20.18 5.79 5.79
N MET A 117 19.62 5.09 6.78
CA MET A 117 18.44 5.53 7.51
C MET A 117 18.68 6.84 8.28
N ARG A 118 19.87 7.01 8.89
CA ARG A 118 20.30 8.27 9.53
C ARG A 118 20.29 9.43 8.53
N LYS A 119 20.90 9.24 7.36
CA LYS A 119 20.91 10.24 6.28
C LYS A 119 19.50 10.55 5.76
N LEU A 120 18.68 9.51 5.58
CA LEU A 120 17.32 9.64 5.06
C LEU A 120 16.45 10.53 5.94
N PHE A 121 16.61 10.44 7.27
CA PHE A 121 15.84 11.21 8.25
C PHE A 121 16.59 12.34 8.93
N ASP A 122 17.80 12.68 8.45
CA ASP A 122 18.58 13.79 9.00
C ASP A 122 17.78 15.10 8.98
N GLY A 123 17.70 15.76 10.13
CA GLY A 123 16.93 16.99 10.32
C GLY A 123 15.41 16.85 10.19
N ILE A 124 14.85 15.63 10.16
CA ILE A 124 13.40 15.39 10.16
C ILE A 124 12.97 14.88 11.54
N ASN A 125 12.01 15.57 12.15
CA ASN A 125 11.46 15.15 13.44
C ASN A 125 10.45 13.99 13.25
N THR A 126 10.94 12.75 13.40
CA THR A 126 10.14 11.52 13.26
C THR A 126 9.09 11.33 14.36
N SER A 127 9.15 12.08 15.46
CA SER A 127 8.09 12.06 16.49
C SER A 127 6.85 12.86 16.08
N SER A 128 7.01 13.90 15.24
CA SER A 128 5.91 14.77 14.82
C SER A 128 5.38 14.41 13.43
N VAL A 129 6.25 14.01 12.51
CA VAL A 129 5.91 13.66 11.13
C VAL A 129 5.57 12.18 11.01
N SER A 130 4.38 11.86 10.48
CA SER A 130 4.00 10.47 10.23
C SER A 130 4.69 9.93 8.98
N THR A 131 5.43 8.83 9.11
CA THR A 131 6.17 8.19 8.01
C THR A 131 5.54 6.86 7.60
N SER A 132 5.28 6.68 6.31
CA SER A 132 4.92 5.39 5.72
C SER A 132 6.14 4.81 4.99
N MET A 133 6.36 3.51 5.11
CA MET A 133 7.46 2.79 4.44
C MET A 133 6.85 1.65 3.62
N THR A 134 6.94 1.75 2.29
CA THR A 134 6.42 0.73 1.38
C THR A 134 7.46 -0.37 1.22
N ILE A 135 7.48 -1.25 2.22
CA ILE A 135 8.46 -2.33 2.35
C ILE A 135 7.76 -3.56 2.93
N ASN A 136 8.15 -4.76 2.47
CA ASN A 136 7.43 -6.01 2.76
C ASN A 136 8.38 -7.07 3.32
N ALA A 137 9.11 -7.82 2.49
CA ALA A 137 9.95 -8.92 2.99
C ALA A 137 10.95 -8.49 4.09
N PRO A 138 11.66 -7.34 3.99
CA PRO A 138 12.52 -6.84 5.07
C PRO A 138 11.83 -5.79 5.95
N ALA A 139 10.50 -5.74 6.02
CA ALA A 139 9.77 -4.68 6.72
C ALA A 139 10.12 -4.57 8.21
N SER A 140 10.35 -5.70 8.88
CA SER A 140 10.82 -5.77 10.26
C SER A 140 12.18 -5.06 10.45
N ILE A 141 13.10 -5.26 9.51
CA ILE A 141 14.44 -4.67 9.51
C ILE A 141 14.37 -3.17 9.31
N LEU A 142 13.61 -2.69 8.31
CA LEU A 142 13.50 -1.25 8.05
C LEU A 142 12.72 -0.53 9.17
N LEU A 143 11.74 -1.19 9.80
CA LEU A 143 11.12 -0.67 11.02
C LEU A 143 12.12 -0.56 12.17
N ALA A 144 12.94 -1.59 12.38
CA ALA A 144 13.98 -1.56 13.41
C ALA A 144 15.00 -0.44 13.17
N MET A 145 15.41 -0.21 11.92
CA MET A 145 16.25 0.94 11.53
C MET A 145 15.58 2.28 11.84
N TYR A 146 14.31 2.44 11.48
CA TYR A 146 13.56 3.66 11.77
C TYR A 146 13.44 3.92 13.28
N VAL A 147 13.16 2.88 14.06
CA VAL A 147 13.09 2.95 15.53
C VAL A 147 14.45 3.32 16.11
N ALA A 148 15.53 2.64 15.71
CA ALA A 148 16.88 2.92 16.21
C ALA A 148 17.32 4.36 15.93
N VAL A 149 17.06 4.88 14.73
CA VAL A 149 17.34 6.29 14.39
C VAL A 149 16.47 7.25 15.21
N ALA A 150 15.21 6.89 15.51
CA ALA A 150 14.38 7.70 16.40
C ALA A 150 14.94 7.73 17.84
N GLU A 151 15.41 6.60 18.36
CA GLU A 151 16.06 6.49 19.68
C GLU A 151 17.37 7.31 19.74
N GLU A 152 18.22 7.22 18.72
CA GLU A 152 19.47 7.99 18.61
C GLU A 152 19.24 9.50 18.66
N ASN A 153 18.14 9.95 18.07
CA ASN A 153 17.72 11.35 18.09
C ASN A 153 16.99 11.74 19.40
N GLY A 154 16.89 10.85 20.37
CA GLY A 154 16.28 11.09 21.68
C GLY A 154 14.75 11.17 21.64
N PHE A 155 14.10 10.63 20.61
CA PHE A 155 12.65 10.59 20.54
C PHE A 155 12.07 9.41 21.33
N ASP A 156 10.91 9.66 21.94
CA ASP A 156 10.12 8.64 22.62
C ASP A 156 9.44 7.73 21.58
N ILE A 157 9.97 6.51 21.42
CA ILE A 157 9.47 5.55 20.42
C ILE A 157 8.02 5.16 20.64
N SER A 158 7.47 5.30 21.86
CA SER A 158 6.05 5.01 22.10
C SER A 158 5.12 6.00 21.38
N LYS A 159 5.65 7.16 20.98
CA LYS A 159 4.91 8.25 20.32
C LYS A 159 5.11 8.32 18.82
N ILE A 160 6.05 7.55 18.24
CA ILE A 160 6.27 7.59 16.80
C ILE A 160 5.02 7.07 16.08
N ARG A 161 4.72 7.68 14.94
CA ARG A 161 3.53 7.39 14.14
C ARG A 161 3.95 7.07 12.73
N GLY A 162 3.43 5.99 12.19
CA GLY A 162 3.79 5.59 10.84
C GLY A 162 3.15 4.29 10.45
N THR A 163 3.60 3.77 9.32
CA THR A 163 3.10 2.53 8.73
C THR A 163 4.27 1.83 8.05
N ILE A 164 4.40 0.52 8.24
CA ILE A 164 5.11 -0.35 7.30
C ILE A 164 4.09 -1.11 6.46
N GLN A 165 4.38 -1.35 5.18
CA GLN A 165 3.42 -2.05 4.33
C GLN A 165 3.23 -3.50 4.79
N ASN A 166 4.33 -4.25 4.96
CA ASN A 166 4.37 -5.53 5.68
C ASN A 166 3.28 -6.54 5.28
N ASP A 167 2.82 -6.49 4.03
CA ASP A 167 1.81 -7.38 3.49
C ASP A 167 2.49 -8.32 2.50
N ILE A 168 2.87 -9.51 2.97
CA ILE A 168 3.56 -10.50 2.16
C ILE A 168 2.62 -11.29 1.23
N LEU A 169 1.36 -11.52 1.63
CA LEU A 169 0.41 -12.31 0.85
C LEU A 169 0.16 -11.70 -0.53
N LYS A 170 0.04 -10.37 -0.63
CA LYS A 170 -0.06 -9.69 -1.93
C LYS A 170 1.23 -9.73 -2.76
N GLU A 171 2.39 -9.98 -2.16
CA GLU A 171 3.63 -10.22 -2.92
C GLU A 171 3.52 -11.49 -3.77
N TYR A 172 2.98 -12.57 -3.19
CA TYR A 172 2.79 -13.83 -3.91
C TYR A 172 1.68 -13.77 -4.96
N ILE A 173 0.73 -12.82 -4.82
CA ILE A 173 -0.40 -12.65 -5.75
C ILE A 173 -0.03 -11.76 -6.94
N ALA A 174 0.61 -10.61 -6.70
CA ALA A 174 0.67 -9.53 -7.70
C ALA A 174 2.01 -8.81 -7.83
N ARG A 175 2.79 -8.69 -6.74
CA ARG A 175 3.93 -7.75 -6.71
C ARG A 175 5.32 -8.40 -6.85
N GLY A 176 5.50 -9.63 -6.38
CA GLY A 176 6.69 -10.44 -6.65
C GLY A 176 7.94 -10.18 -5.80
N THR A 177 7.88 -9.36 -4.74
CA THR A 177 9.05 -9.06 -3.88
C THR A 177 9.05 -9.85 -2.57
N TYR A 178 8.83 -11.17 -2.67
CA TYR A 178 8.91 -12.10 -1.55
C TYR A 178 10.30 -12.74 -1.44
N VAL A 179 10.65 -13.22 -0.23
CA VAL A 179 11.94 -13.89 0.04
C VAL A 179 11.73 -15.24 0.73
N PHE A 180 11.01 -15.25 1.85
CA PHE A 180 10.78 -16.45 2.66
C PHE A 180 9.51 -17.18 2.24
N PRO A 181 9.33 -18.45 2.65
CA PRO A 181 8.05 -19.13 2.48
C PRO A 181 6.90 -18.45 3.25
N PRO A 182 5.64 -18.71 2.88
CA PRO A 182 4.49 -18.00 3.44
C PRO A 182 4.40 -18.09 4.97
N GLU A 183 4.62 -19.26 5.57
CA GLU A 183 4.51 -19.49 7.02
C GLU A 183 5.51 -18.61 7.80
N GLN A 184 6.78 -18.62 7.41
CA GLN A 184 7.83 -17.86 8.08
C GLN A 184 7.64 -16.35 7.87
N SER A 185 7.14 -15.94 6.71
CA SER A 185 6.77 -14.54 6.47
C SER A 185 5.62 -14.07 7.36
N MET A 186 4.58 -14.92 7.55
CA MET A 186 3.48 -14.62 8.47
C MET A 186 3.97 -14.50 9.92
N ARG A 187 4.94 -15.33 10.32
CA ARG A 187 5.58 -15.22 11.64
C ARG A 187 6.24 -13.84 11.83
N LEU A 188 7.03 -13.36 10.88
CA LEU A 188 7.65 -12.01 10.99
C LEU A 188 6.61 -10.90 11.17
N ILE A 189 5.44 -11.03 10.53
CA ILE A 189 4.33 -10.07 10.65
C ILE A 189 3.71 -10.11 12.05
N THR A 190 3.44 -11.31 12.58
CA THR A 190 2.87 -11.46 13.95
C THR A 190 3.87 -11.02 15.03
N ASP A 191 5.16 -11.26 14.82
CA ASP A 191 6.23 -10.75 15.69
C ASP A 191 6.26 -9.22 15.73
N VAL A 192 6.17 -8.57 14.57
CA VAL A 192 6.01 -7.10 14.47
C VAL A 192 4.79 -6.63 15.24
N MET A 193 3.63 -7.28 15.08
CA MET A 193 2.40 -6.90 15.78
C MET A 193 2.57 -6.97 17.31
N SER A 194 3.10 -8.09 17.80
CA SER A 194 3.36 -8.32 19.23
C SER A 194 4.36 -7.32 19.80
N TRP A 195 5.43 -7.01 19.06
CA TRP A 195 6.47 -6.08 19.49
C TRP A 195 5.97 -4.63 19.52
N CYS A 196 5.27 -4.19 18.45
CA CYS A 196 4.71 -2.84 18.35
C CYS A 196 3.68 -2.55 19.44
N LYS A 197 2.85 -3.54 19.82
CA LYS A 197 1.90 -3.41 20.94
C LYS A 197 2.58 -2.87 22.21
N LYS A 198 3.79 -3.37 22.51
CA LYS A 198 4.54 -3.05 23.73
C LYS A 198 5.36 -1.77 23.61
N HIS A 199 6.01 -1.56 22.46
CA HIS A 199 7.05 -0.54 22.31
C HIS A 199 6.63 0.68 21.49
N THR A 200 5.85 0.47 20.43
CA THR A 200 5.45 1.52 19.47
C THR A 200 3.95 1.47 19.19
N PRO A 201 3.08 1.62 20.21
CA PRO A 201 1.64 1.33 20.13
C PRO A 201 0.87 2.27 19.20
N ASN A 202 1.52 3.28 18.62
CA ASN A 202 0.97 4.23 17.65
C ASN A 202 1.35 3.92 16.19
N TRP A 203 2.13 2.87 15.97
CA TRP A 203 2.52 2.39 14.65
C TRP A 203 1.42 1.53 14.02
N ASN A 204 1.16 1.73 12.72
CA ASN A 204 0.33 0.80 11.94
C ASN A 204 1.25 -0.34 11.45
N THR A 205 1.02 -1.53 11.97
CA THR A 205 1.93 -2.69 11.83
C THR A 205 1.90 -3.33 10.45
N ILE A 206 0.86 -3.03 9.68
CA ILE A 206 0.63 -3.54 8.33
C ILE A 206 -0.31 -2.60 7.57
N SER A 207 -0.10 -2.52 6.25
CA SER A 207 -1.00 -1.88 5.29
C SER A 207 -1.47 -2.93 4.29
N ILE A 208 -2.61 -3.55 4.57
CA ILE A 208 -3.17 -4.67 3.82
C ILE A 208 -3.67 -4.16 2.46
N SER A 209 -3.04 -4.60 1.38
CA SER A 209 -2.95 -3.86 0.13
C SER A 209 -3.73 -4.52 -1.01
N GLY A 210 -4.74 -3.82 -1.50
CA GLY A 210 -5.42 -4.07 -2.78
C GLY A 210 -4.84 -3.31 -3.97
N TYR A 211 -4.09 -2.23 -3.75
CA TYR A 211 -3.50 -1.43 -4.84
C TYR A 211 -2.77 -2.28 -5.89
N HIS A 212 -1.78 -3.08 -5.47
CA HIS A 212 -0.99 -3.90 -6.38
C HIS A 212 -1.82 -4.99 -7.07
N ILE A 213 -2.84 -5.52 -6.37
CA ILE A 213 -3.78 -6.50 -6.92
C ILE A 213 -4.61 -5.83 -8.03
N ARG A 214 -5.06 -4.59 -7.81
CA ARG A 214 -5.78 -3.77 -8.79
C ARG A 214 -4.91 -3.40 -9.99
N GLU A 215 -3.66 -2.98 -9.76
CA GLU A 215 -2.70 -2.64 -10.82
C GLU A 215 -2.32 -3.85 -11.67
N ALA A 216 -2.30 -5.06 -11.10
CA ALA A 216 -2.06 -6.31 -11.82
C ALA A 216 -3.28 -6.82 -12.62
N GLY A 217 -4.40 -6.08 -12.60
CA GLY A 217 -5.56 -6.31 -13.47
C GLY A 217 -6.83 -6.79 -12.77
N ALA A 218 -6.87 -6.85 -11.44
CA ALA A 218 -8.08 -7.24 -10.73
C ALA A 218 -9.24 -6.23 -10.92
N THR A 219 -10.48 -6.73 -10.95
CA THR A 219 -11.69 -5.90 -10.84
C THR A 219 -11.84 -5.26 -9.44
N ALA A 220 -12.76 -4.31 -9.25
CA ALA A 220 -12.98 -3.69 -7.93
C ALA A 220 -13.47 -4.74 -6.90
N ILE A 221 -14.28 -5.69 -7.37
CA ILE A 221 -14.78 -6.82 -6.58
C ILE A 221 -13.64 -7.73 -6.14
N GLN A 222 -12.75 -8.09 -7.09
CA GLN A 222 -11.60 -8.95 -6.85
C GLN A 222 -10.58 -8.30 -5.93
N GLU A 223 -10.25 -7.02 -6.16
CA GLU A 223 -9.40 -6.22 -5.26
C GLU A 223 -9.93 -6.31 -3.83
N LEU A 224 -11.22 -5.99 -3.63
CA LEU A 224 -11.80 -5.98 -2.30
C LEU A 224 -11.80 -7.39 -1.65
N ALA A 225 -12.23 -8.41 -2.39
CA ALA A 225 -12.32 -9.76 -1.86
C ALA A 225 -10.94 -10.33 -1.49
N PHE A 226 -9.94 -10.18 -2.36
CA PHE A 226 -8.59 -10.71 -2.12
C PHE A 226 -7.89 -9.96 -0.99
N THR A 227 -8.03 -8.63 -0.93
CA THR A 227 -7.47 -7.84 0.17
C THR A 227 -8.08 -8.20 1.51
N LEU A 228 -9.41 -8.32 1.61
CA LEU A 228 -10.06 -8.69 2.87
C LEU A 228 -9.79 -10.15 3.24
N SER A 229 -9.64 -11.06 2.27
CA SER A 229 -9.22 -12.44 2.55
C SER A 229 -7.80 -12.49 3.13
N ASN A 230 -6.87 -11.71 2.60
CA ASN A 230 -5.53 -11.56 3.17
C ASN A 230 -5.61 -10.98 4.59
N ALA A 231 -6.44 -9.96 4.81
CA ALA A 231 -6.65 -9.37 6.13
C ALA A 231 -7.11 -10.39 7.16
N LEU A 232 -8.07 -11.25 6.80
CA LEU A 232 -8.57 -12.32 7.65
C LEU A 232 -7.49 -13.36 7.97
N ALA A 233 -6.62 -13.69 7.01
CA ALA A 233 -5.48 -14.57 7.25
C ALA A 233 -4.48 -13.96 8.24
N TYR A 234 -4.19 -12.64 8.15
CA TYR A 234 -3.33 -11.96 9.11
C TYR A 234 -3.95 -11.91 10.52
N VAL A 235 -5.25 -11.60 10.63
CA VAL A 235 -5.94 -11.60 11.92
C VAL A 235 -5.94 -13.01 12.52
N GLY A 236 -6.24 -14.04 11.72
CA GLY A 236 -6.19 -15.44 12.14
C GLY A 236 -4.81 -15.82 12.66
N ALA A 237 -3.75 -15.58 11.88
CA ALA A 237 -2.38 -15.90 12.29
C ALA A 237 -1.95 -15.20 13.58
N ALA A 238 -2.32 -13.92 13.76
CA ALA A 238 -2.03 -13.19 15.00
C ALA A 238 -2.78 -13.78 16.20
N VAL A 239 -4.05 -14.14 16.05
CA VAL A 239 -4.82 -14.80 17.12
C VAL A 239 -4.25 -16.18 17.44
N ASP A 240 -3.89 -16.96 16.42
CA ASP A 240 -3.29 -18.29 16.58
C ASP A 240 -1.91 -18.22 17.28
N SER A 241 -1.18 -17.12 17.10
CA SER A 241 0.06 -16.82 17.84
C SER A 241 -0.17 -16.37 19.30
N GLY A 242 -1.43 -16.25 19.73
CA GLY A 242 -1.82 -15.91 21.11
C GLY A 242 -2.06 -14.43 21.39
N LEU A 243 -2.16 -13.57 20.37
CA LEU A 243 -2.56 -12.18 20.54
C LEU A 243 -4.09 -12.06 20.67
N ASP A 244 -4.56 -11.19 21.57
CA ASP A 244 -5.99 -10.82 21.57
C ASP A 244 -6.25 -9.93 20.33
N VAL A 245 -7.40 -10.11 19.67
CA VAL A 245 -7.74 -9.32 18.47
C VAL A 245 -7.64 -7.81 18.72
N ASP A 246 -8.00 -7.35 19.91
CA ASP A 246 -7.96 -5.92 20.28
C ASP A 246 -6.55 -5.40 20.54
N ASP A 247 -5.55 -6.28 20.64
CA ASP A 247 -4.15 -5.90 20.83
C ASP A 247 -3.53 -5.30 19.58
N PHE A 248 -3.96 -5.75 18.39
CA PHE A 248 -3.33 -5.39 17.12
C PHE A 248 -4.32 -4.87 16.07
N ALA A 249 -5.58 -5.33 16.06
CA ALA A 249 -6.57 -4.91 15.08
C ALA A 249 -6.78 -3.38 15.01
N PRO A 250 -6.75 -2.63 16.14
CA PRO A 250 -6.82 -1.17 16.12
C PRO A 250 -5.65 -0.48 15.41
N ARG A 251 -4.63 -1.22 14.96
CA ARG A 251 -3.47 -0.73 14.18
C ARG A 251 -3.35 -1.32 12.78
N LEU A 252 -4.30 -2.16 12.37
CA LEU A 252 -4.41 -2.56 10.97
C LEU A 252 -4.79 -1.34 10.11
N SER A 253 -4.17 -1.25 8.95
CA SER A 253 -4.52 -0.28 7.93
C SER A 253 -4.60 -0.99 6.58
N PHE A 254 -5.25 -0.35 5.62
CA PHE A 254 -5.50 -0.89 4.29
C PHE A 254 -4.97 0.06 3.23
N PHE A 255 -4.78 -0.46 2.01
CA PHE A 255 -4.30 0.33 0.90
C PHE A 255 -4.96 -0.11 -0.41
N PHE A 256 -5.77 0.75 -1.01
CA PHE A 256 -6.51 0.46 -2.23
C PHE A 256 -6.08 1.31 -3.41
N GLY A 257 -6.28 0.79 -4.62
CA GLY A 257 -6.21 1.59 -5.85
C GLY A 257 -7.49 2.39 -6.07
N CYS A 258 -7.42 3.45 -6.88
CA CYS A 258 -8.59 4.15 -7.38
C CYS A 258 -8.50 4.24 -8.91
N HIS A 259 -9.32 3.43 -9.58
CA HIS A 259 -9.37 3.33 -11.04
C HIS A 259 -10.29 4.39 -11.67
N ASN A 260 -10.43 4.34 -13.01
CA ASN A 260 -11.21 5.30 -13.80
C ASN A 260 -12.74 5.22 -13.62
N ASP A 261 -13.31 4.11 -13.14
CA ASP A 261 -14.76 4.00 -12.94
C ASP A 261 -15.19 4.75 -11.67
N PHE A 262 -15.55 6.02 -11.87
CA PHE A 262 -15.70 7.01 -10.80
C PHE A 262 -16.63 6.58 -9.66
N PHE A 263 -17.82 6.07 -10.01
CA PHE A 263 -18.83 5.67 -9.02
C PHE A 263 -18.56 4.29 -8.44
N GLU A 264 -18.02 3.35 -9.24
CA GLU A 264 -17.63 2.03 -8.76
C GLU A 264 -16.57 2.15 -7.66
N GLU A 265 -15.58 3.02 -7.83
CA GLU A 265 -14.53 3.23 -6.82
C GLU A 265 -15.08 3.84 -5.52
N ILE A 266 -15.98 4.82 -5.60
CA ILE A 266 -16.66 5.38 -4.42
C ILE A 266 -17.43 4.28 -3.69
N ALA A 267 -18.21 3.48 -4.43
CA ALA A 267 -19.00 2.38 -3.89
C ALA A 267 -18.10 1.29 -3.26
N LYS A 268 -16.97 0.95 -3.90
CA LYS A 268 -15.98 0.01 -3.38
C LYS A 268 -15.47 0.42 -2.00
N PHE A 269 -15.08 1.68 -1.82
CA PHE A 269 -14.57 2.15 -0.52
C PHE A 269 -15.64 2.11 0.59
N ARG A 270 -16.90 2.39 0.25
CA ARG A 270 -18.04 2.28 1.18
C ARG A 270 -18.33 0.82 1.54
N ALA A 271 -18.36 -0.05 0.54
CA ALA A 271 -18.57 -1.49 0.69
C ALA A 271 -17.45 -2.12 1.53
N ALA A 272 -16.20 -1.70 1.33
CA ALA A 272 -15.04 -2.21 2.05
C ALA A 272 -15.17 -2.02 3.57
N ARG A 273 -15.58 -0.83 4.02
CA ARG A 273 -15.78 -0.55 5.46
C ARG A 273 -16.87 -1.43 6.06
N LYS A 274 -18.01 -1.54 5.37
CA LYS A 274 -19.13 -2.37 5.82
C LYS A 274 -18.74 -3.83 5.90
N LEU A 275 -18.15 -4.37 4.83
CA LEU A 275 -17.74 -5.77 4.73
C LEU A 275 -16.68 -6.11 5.78
N TRP A 276 -15.70 -5.24 6.00
CA TRP A 276 -14.71 -5.44 7.06
C TRP A 276 -15.34 -5.46 8.46
N PHE A 277 -16.25 -4.53 8.75
CA PHE A 277 -16.95 -4.51 10.03
C PHE A 277 -17.72 -5.82 10.28
N ASP A 278 -18.48 -6.27 9.28
CA ASP A 278 -19.29 -7.48 9.37
C ASP A 278 -18.40 -8.72 9.56
N LEU A 279 -17.32 -8.86 8.77
CA LEU A 279 -16.37 -9.97 8.86
C LEU A 279 -15.64 -10.00 10.21
N MET A 280 -15.14 -8.86 10.70
CA MET A 280 -14.46 -8.79 12.00
C MET A 280 -15.38 -9.15 13.16
N THR A 281 -16.61 -8.61 13.14
CA THR A 281 -17.60 -8.85 14.20
C THR A 281 -18.01 -10.33 14.24
N GLN A 282 -18.28 -10.92 13.07
CA GLN A 282 -18.73 -12.31 12.96
C GLN A 282 -17.65 -13.32 13.29
N ARG A 283 -16.39 -13.08 12.89
CA ARG A 283 -15.32 -14.09 13.04
C ARG A 283 -14.50 -13.94 14.31
N PHE A 284 -14.35 -12.72 14.83
CA PHE A 284 -13.44 -12.44 15.95
C PHE A 284 -14.08 -11.71 17.12
N SER A 285 -15.29 -11.16 16.94
CA SER A 285 -16.08 -10.50 17.99
C SER A 285 -15.26 -9.54 18.89
N PRO A 286 -14.54 -8.56 18.31
CA PRO A 286 -13.69 -7.65 19.08
C PRO A 286 -14.51 -6.82 20.08
N LYS A 287 -13.90 -6.49 21.24
CA LYS A 287 -14.54 -5.65 22.27
C LYS A 287 -14.22 -4.18 22.06
N ASN A 288 -13.06 -3.88 21.48
CA ASN A 288 -12.69 -2.52 21.11
C ASN A 288 -13.33 -2.14 19.77
N PRO A 289 -14.20 -1.12 19.70
CA PRO A 289 -14.83 -0.70 18.44
C PRO A 289 -13.83 -0.34 17.33
N LYS A 290 -12.60 0.08 17.69
CA LYS A 290 -11.55 0.42 16.74
C LYS A 290 -11.00 -0.78 15.97
N SER A 291 -11.17 -1.99 16.48
CA SER A 291 -10.69 -3.23 15.87
C SER A 291 -11.45 -3.59 14.59
N SER A 292 -12.70 -3.15 14.48
CA SER A 292 -13.56 -3.36 13.30
C SER A 292 -13.60 -2.16 12.35
N ILE A 293 -12.76 -1.14 12.56
CA ILE A 293 -12.69 0.04 11.69
C ILE A 293 -11.68 -0.22 10.56
N LEU A 294 -12.13 -0.05 9.31
CA LEU A 294 -11.25 -0.06 8.15
C LEU A 294 -10.73 1.36 7.87
N ARG A 295 -9.47 1.60 8.21
CA ARG A 295 -8.72 2.81 7.79
C ARG A 295 -7.90 2.49 6.56
N PHE A 296 -7.94 3.34 5.54
CA PHE A 296 -7.21 3.07 4.31
C PHE A 296 -6.45 4.28 3.73
N HIS A 297 -5.34 3.96 3.10
CA HIS A 297 -4.67 4.77 2.10
C HIS A 297 -5.27 4.48 0.72
N THR A 298 -5.24 5.48 -0.16
CA THR A 298 -5.59 5.32 -1.56
C THR A 298 -4.47 5.85 -2.43
N GLN A 299 -4.20 5.17 -3.53
CA GLN A 299 -3.36 5.65 -4.62
C GLN A 299 -4.16 5.63 -5.91
N THR A 300 -4.07 6.72 -6.68
CA THR A 300 -4.62 6.80 -8.04
C THR A 300 -3.95 5.73 -8.93
N ALA A 301 -4.69 5.11 -9.84
CA ALA A 301 -4.22 3.93 -10.57
C ALA A 301 -3.12 4.27 -11.60
N GLY A 302 -1.92 3.72 -11.44
CA GLY A 302 -0.78 3.93 -12.34
C GLY A 302 -1.00 3.31 -13.71
N VAL A 303 -1.56 2.10 -13.74
CA VAL A 303 -1.91 1.34 -14.96
C VAL A 303 -2.85 2.08 -15.91
N THR A 304 -3.56 3.12 -15.43
CA THR A 304 -4.45 3.94 -16.26
C THR A 304 -3.79 5.10 -16.98
N LEU A 305 -2.54 5.41 -16.62
CA LEU A 305 -1.83 6.59 -17.09
C LEU A 305 -1.06 6.27 -18.38
N THR A 306 -1.09 7.19 -19.33
CA THR A 306 -0.58 6.96 -20.68
C THR A 306 0.74 7.70 -20.91
N ALA A 307 1.68 7.08 -21.62
CA ALA A 307 2.91 7.74 -22.06
C ALA A 307 2.62 8.76 -23.17
N GLN A 308 1.63 8.46 -24.01
CA GLN A 308 1.10 9.33 -25.04
C GLN A 308 0.18 10.37 -24.40
N GLN A 309 0.31 11.63 -24.85
CA GLN A 309 -0.47 12.77 -24.34
C GLN A 309 -0.48 12.83 -22.79
N PRO A 310 0.70 12.84 -22.12
CA PRO A 310 0.79 12.61 -20.68
C PRO A 310 0.06 13.68 -19.85
N LEU A 311 -0.17 14.89 -20.36
CA LEU A 311 -0.97 15.90 -19.67
C LEU A 311 -2.44 15.47 -19.43
N ASN A 312 -2.99 14.55 -20.23
CA ASN A 312 -4.30 13.96 -19.96
C ASN A 312 -4.32 13.20 -18.63
N ASN A 313 -3.17 12.71 -18.15
CA ASN A 313 -3.05 12.04 -16.87
C ASN A 313 -3.36 12.98 -15.70
N ILE A 314 -3.16 14.31 -15.84
CA ILE A 314 -3.57 15.28 -14.82
C ILE A 314 -5.09 15.20 -14.59
N VAL A 315 -5.86 15.09 -15.68
CA VAL A 315 -7.32 14.97 -15.64
C VAL A 315 -7.74 13.63 -15.06
N ARG A 316 -7.13 12.52 -15.51
CA ARG A 316 -7.39 11.17 -14.98
C ARG A 316 -7.17 11.10 -13.47
N VAL A 317 -6.00 11.54 -13.01
CA VAL A 317 -5.62 11.58 -11.59
C VAL A 317 -6.55 12.49 -10.80
N SER A 318 -7.02 13.62 -11.36
CA SER A 318 -7.97 14.51 -10.68
C SER A 318 -9.30 13.81 -10.38
N TYR A 319 -9.85 13.03 -11.32
CA TYR A 319 -11.08 12.28 -11.10
C TYR A 319 -10.90 11.10 -10.15
N GLN A 320 -9.77 10.38 -10.24
CA GLN A 320 -9.45 9.31 -9.30
C GLN A 320 -9.24 9.83 -7.88
N ALA A 321 -8.54 10.97 -7.72
CA ALA A 321 -8.40 11.65 -6.44
C ALA A 321 -9.76 12.08 -5.88
N LEU A 322 -10.64 12.61 -6.73
CA LEU A 322 -12.00 12.97 -6.36
C LEU A 322 -12.81 11.76 -5.85
N SER A 323 -12.81 10.62 -6.57
CA SER A 323 -13.44 9.38 -6.12
C SER A 323 -12.88 8.89 -4.78
N SER A 324 -11.56 8.95 -4.61
CA SER A 324 -10.89 8.57 -3.36
C SER A 324 -11.35 9.41 -2.17
N VAL A 325 -11.47 10.73 -2.37
CA VAL A 325 -11.94 11.68 -1.35
C VAL A 325 -13.40 11.42 -1.04
N LEU A 326 -14.28 11.35 -2.05
CA LEU A 326 -15.72 11.09 -1.87
C LEU A 326 -15.98 9.71 -1.23
N GLY A 327 -15.12 8.73 -1.49
CA GLY A 327 -15.15 7.42 -0.87
C GLY A 327 -14.66 7.38 0.59
N GLY A 328 -14.07 8.47 1.11
CA GLY A 328 -13.71 8.60 2.52
C GLY A 328 -12.33 8.09 2.91
N THR A 329 -11.30 8.22 2.05
CA THR A 329 -9.90 7.84 2.34
C THR A 329 -9.25 8.61 3.50
N GLN A 330 -8.33 7.98 4.24
CA GLN A 330 -7.60 8.64 5.35
C GLN A 330 -6.28 9.27 4.90
N SER A 331 -5.73 8.79 3.79
CA SER A 331 -4.53 9.36 3.18
C SER A 331 -4.50 9.06 1.69
N LEU A 332 -3.98 9.98 0.89
CA LEU A 332 -4.05 9.88 -0.57
C LEU A 332 -2.68 10.16 -1.20
N HIS A 333 -2.32 9.28 -2.14
CA HIS A 333 -1.27 9.49 -3.11
C HIS A 333 -1.91 9.79 -4.47
N THR A 334 -1.46 10.88 -5.09
CA THR A 334 -1.79 11.21 -6.48
C THR A 334 -0.55 11.01 -7.32
N ASN A 335 -0.66 10.16 -8.34
CA ASN A 335 0.42 9.91 -9.28
C ASN A 335 0.71 11.18 -10.08
N SER A 336 1.92 11.25 -10.62
CA SER A 336 2.33 12.33 -11.49
C SER A 336 1.93 12.06 -12.94
N PHE A 337 1.87 13.11 -13.76
CA PHE A 337 1.45 12.98 -15.15
C PHE A 337 2.45 12.19 -16.03
N ASP A 338 3.69 12.02 -15.57
CA ASP A 338 4.81 11.33 -16.21
C ASP A 338 4.97 9.86 -15.78
N GLU A 339 3.98 9.29 -15.06
CA GLU A 339 4.01 7.91 -14.51
C GLU A 339 4.44 6.84 -15.53
N ALA A 340 3.88 6.87 -16.74
CA ALA A 340 4.14 5.87 -17.78
C ALA A 340 5.47 6.08 -18.53
N ILE A 341 6.24 7.12 -18.17
CA ILE A 341 7.50 7.50 -18.81
C ILE A 341 8.67 7.23 -17.86
N GLY A 342 8.54 7.59 -16.58
CA GLY A 342 9.58 7.39 -15.58
C GLY A 342 9.20 7.97 -14.23
N LEU A 343 10.17 8.04 -13.32
CA LEU A 343 9.94 8.59 -11.99
C LEU A 343 9.55 10.08 -12.04
N PRO A 344 8.72 10.55 -11.09
CA PRO A 344 8.25 11.93 -11.05
C PRO A 344 9.36 12.98 -11.01
N THR A 345 9.24 13.99 -11.86
CA THR A 345 10.02 15.23 -11.76
C THR A 345 9.50 16.16 -10.64
N ASP A 346 10.26 17.21 -10.32
CA ASP A 346 9.84 18.26 -9.39
C ASP A 346 8.55 18.98 -9.82
N GLU A 347 8.36 19.16 -11.12
CA GLU A 347 7.17 19.79 -11.68
C GLU A 347 5.95 18.86 -11.55
N SER A 348 6.07 17.63 -12.04
CA SER A 348 4.95 16.68 -12.11
C SER A 348 4.43 16.31 -10.72
N SER A 349 5.34 16.06 -9.78
CA SER A 349 5.01 15.84 -8.35
C SER A 349 4.37 17.05 -7.68
N THR A 350 4.75 18.28 -8.05
CA THR A 350 4.13 19.49 -7.52
C THR A 350 2.70 19.59 -8.02
N ILE A 351 2.45 19.31 -9.31
CA ILE A 351 1.08 19.25 -9.87
C ILE A 351 0.25 18.20 -9.15
N ALA A 352 0.79 16.99 -8.94
CA ALA A 352 0.09 15.94 -8.21
C ALA A 352 -0.33 16.39 -6.79
N LEU A 353 0.59 17.02 -6.03
CA LEU A 353 0.24 17.60 -4.73
C LEU A 353 -0.82 18.71 -4.83
N ARG A 354 -0.74 19.58 -5.86
CA ARG A 354 -1.72 20.65 -6.10
C ARG A 354 -3.11 20.08 -6.40
N THR A 355 -3.22 18.95 -7.09
CA THR A 355 -4.51 18.27 -7.29
C THR A 355 -5.22 18.01 -5.96
N GLN A 356 -4.51 17.48 -4.96
CA GLN A 356 -5.08 17.26 -3.63
C GLN A 356 -5.41 18.57 -2.91
N GLN A 357 -4.56 19.59 -3.04
CA GLN A 357 -4.77 20.89 -2.39
C GLN A 357 -5.96 21.65 -2.97
N ILE A 358 -6.19 21.58 -4.28
CA ILE A 358 -7.38 22.15 -4.93
C ILE A 358 -8.63 21.42 -4.42
N LEU A 359 -8.63 20.08 -4.40
CA LEU A 359 -9.73 19.30 -3.83
C LEU A 359 -10.02 19.71 -2.38
N ALA A 360 -8.99 19.87 -1.55
CA ALA A 360 -9.14 20.21 -0.15
C ALA A 360 -9.62 21.65 0.11
N ASN A 361 -9.20 22.63 -0.71
CA ASN A 361 -9.37 24.05 -0.37
C ASN A 361 -10.35 24.81 -1.27
N GLU A 362 -10.62 24.35 -2.49
CA GLU A 362 -11.39 25.13 -3.48
C GLU A 362 -12.75 24.52 -3.83
N THR A 363 -12.90 23.19 -3.71
CA THR A 363 -14.11 22.49 -4.21
C THR A 363 -15.28 22.45 -3.23
N GLY A 364 -15.03 22.68 -1.94
CA GLY A 364 -16.02 22.52 -0.88
C GLY A 364 -16.39 21.07 -0.53
N ILE A 365 -15.81 20.07 -1.19
CA ILE A 365 -16.07 18.64 -0.92
C ILE A 365 -15.81 18.26 0.56
N PRO A 366 -14.73 18.73 1.22
CA PRO A 366 -14.50 18.42 2.63
C PRO A 366 -15.59 18.88 3.60
N ASN A 367 -16.51 19.76 3.17
CA ASN A 367 -17.50 20.40 4.04
C ASN A 367 -18.70 19.50 4.37
N VAL A 368 -18.90 18.40 3.64
CA VAL A 368 -20.01 17.45 3.82
C VAL A 368 -19.47 16.04 3.98
N VAL A 369 -19.99 15.30 4.96
CA VAL A 369 -19.60 13.91 5.21
C VAL A 369 -20.43 12.99 4.31
N ASP A 370 -19.75 12.10 3.58
CA ASP A 370 -20.35 11.15 2.62
C ASP A 370 -21.45 11.79 1.75
N PRO A 371 -21.10 12.80 0.93
CA PRO A 371 -22.08 13.51 0.08
C PRO A 371 -22.74 12.60 -0.97
N MET A 372 -22.18 11.41 -1.20
CA MET A 372 -22.74 10.39 -2.08
C MET A 372 -23.78 9.50 -1.39
N GLY A 373 -23.88 9.58 -0.05
CA GLY A 373 -24.85 8.82 0.72
C GLY A 373 -26.29 9.20 0.37
N GLY A 374 -27.11 8.19 0.08
CA GLY A 374 -28.48 8.34 -0.37
C GLY A 374 -28.65 8.44 -1.90
N SER A 375 -27.56 8.52 -2.67
CA SER A 375 -27.63 8.37 -4.13
C SER A 375 -28.07 6.96 -4.50
N TRP A 376 -29.22 6.81 -5.16
CA TRP A 376 -29.76 5.49 -5.53
C TRP A 376 -28.76 4.62 -6.29
N TYR A 377 -27.96 5.22 -7.17
CA TYR A 377 -26.94 4.49 -7.92
C TYR A 377 -25.78 4.03 -7.04
N VAL A 378 -25.22 4.93 -6.21
CA VAL A 378 -24.07 4.59 -5.37
C VAL A 378 -24.46 3.60 -4.27
N GLU A 379 -25.65 3.71 -3.68
CA GLU A 379 -26.11 2.73 -2.69
C GLU A 379 -26.31 1.35 -3.31
N ARG A 380 -26.92 1.26 -4.50
CA ARG A 380 -27.06 0.00 -5.23
C ARG A 380 -25.69 -0.61 -5.55
N LEU A 381 -24.78 0.18 -6.12
CA LEU A 381 -23.42 -0.29 -6.42
C LEU A 381 -22.68 -0.74 -5.16
N THR A 382 -22.86 -0.04 -4.03
CA THR A 382 -22.21 -0.38 -2.76
C THR A 382 -22.69 -1.76 -2.29
N ASN A 383 -23.98 -2.05 -2.41
CA ASN A 383 -24.54 -3.36 -2.04
C ASN A 383 -24.10 -4.46 -3.01
N GLU A 384 -24.14 -4.22 -4.32
CA GLU A 384 -23.67 -5.20 -5.33
C GLU A 384 -22.19 -5.56 -5.13
N ILE A 385 -21.32 -4.57 -4.91
CA ILE A 385 -19.91 -4.81 -4.63
C ILE A 385 -19.75 -5.58 -3.32
N TYR A 386 -20.49 -5.21 -2.27
CA TYR A 386 -20.47 -5.92 -0.99
C TYR A 386 -20.82 -7.41 -1.17
N ASP A 387 -21.95 -7.71 -1.83
CA ASP A 387 -22.47 -9.08 -1.96
C ASP A 387 -21.54 -9.94 -2.82
N ARG A 388 -21.06 -9.39 -3.94
CA ARG A 388 -20.15 -10.11 -4.85
C ARG A 388 -18.78 -10.33 -4.22
N SER A 389 -18.23 -9.34 -3.52
CA SER A 389 -16.97 -9.52 -2.80
C SER A 389 -17.11 -10.50 -1.65
N LEU A 390 -18.22 -10.48 -0.91
CA LEU A 390 -18.50 -11.47 0.14
C LEU A 390 -18.59 -12.89 -0.44
N SER A 391 -19.28 -13.07 -1.57
CA SER A 391 -19.36 -14.37 -2.26
C SER A 391 -17.97 -14.90 -2.64
N LEU A 392 -17.09 -14.03 -3.17
CA LEU A 392 -15.73 -14.42 -3.54
C LEU A 392 -14.86 -14.74 -2.32
N ILE A 393 -15.02 -14.02 -1.20
CA ILE A 393 -14.37 -14.36 0.08
C ILE A 393 -14.83 -15.75 0.57
N GLN A 394 -16.13 -16.04 0.48
CA GLN A 394 -16.67 -17.35 0.87
C GLN A 394 -16.16 -18.50 -0.02
N GLU A 395 -15.86 -18.23 -1.29
CA GLU A 395 -15.20 -19.20 -2.16
C GLU A 395 -13.77 -19.49 -1.69
N ILE A 396 -13.01 -18.44 -1.37
CA ILE A 396 -11.66 -18.56 -0.81
C ILE A 396 -11.67 -19.31 0.53
N ASP A 397 -12.66 -19.04 1.40
CA ASP A 397 -12.80 -19.77 2.66
C ASP A 397 -13.01 -21.28 2.44
N LYS A 398 -13.80 -21.67 1.43
CA LYS A 398 -14.02 -23.10 1.08
C LYS A 398 -12.73 -23.78 0.59
N MET A 399 -11.76 -23.00 0.10
CA MET A 399 -10.45 -23.50 -0.32
C MET A 399 -9.46 -23.63 0.85
N GLY A 400 -9.82 -23.22 2.07
CA GLY A 400 -8.93 -23.19 3.23
C GLY A 400 -8.39 -21.79 3.57
N GLY A 401 -8.90 -20.74 2.92
CA GLY A 401 -8.50 -19.35 3.17
C GLY A 401 -7.43 -18.85 2.19
N ALA A 402 -6.93 -17.63 2.46
CA ALA A 402 -6.11 -16.88 1.50
C ALA A 402 -4.82 -17.61 1.09
N GLN A 403 -4.09 -18.20 2.05
CA GLN A 403 -2.85 -18.94 1.75
C GLN A 403 -3.09 -20.13 0.82
N SER A 404 -4.07 -20.99 1.13
CA SER A 404 -4.40 -22.13 0.29
C SER A 404 -4.87 -21.72 -1.10
N ALA A 405 -5.61 -20.61 -1.21
CA ALA A 405 -6.01 -20.07 -2.51
C ALA A 405 -4.81 -19.55 -3.32
N ILE A 406 -3.83 -18.90 -2.68
CA ILE A 406 -2.58 -18.43 -3.31
C ILE A 406 -1.76 -19.63 -3.82
N GLU A 407 -1.61 -20.67 -3.00
CA GLU A 407 -0.89 -21.90 -3.37
C GLU A 407 -1.57 -22.63 -4.54
N ALA A 408 -2.90 -22.58 -4.60
CA ALA A 408 -3.68 -23.13 -5.71
C ALA A 408 -3.67 -22.25 -6.98
N GLY A 409 -3.04 -21.08 -6.94
CA GLY A 409 -2.99 -20.12 -8.06
C GLY A 409 -4.34 -19.48 -8.39
N PHE A 410 -5.30 -19.49 -7.46
CA PHE A 410 -6.67 -19.03 -7.69
C PHE A 410 -6.71 -17.53 -7.97
N GLN A 411 -6.13 -16.72 -7.07
CA GLN A 411 -6.11 -15.28 -7.22
C GLN A 411 -5.33 -14.86 -8.46
N GLN A 412 -4.13 -15.42 -8.68
CA GLN A 412 -3.30 -15.08 -9.86
C GLN A 412 -4.03 -15.35 -11.18
N ARG A 413 -4.77 -16.47 -11.27
CA ARG A 413 -5.58 -16.77 -12.45
C ARG A 413 -6.66 -15.72 -12.69
N HIS A 414 -7.40 -15.34 -11.66
CA HIS A 414 -8.42 -14.28 -11.75
C HIS A 414 -7.84 -12.94 -12.19
N LEU A 415 -6.63 -12.60 -11.71
CA LEU A 415 -5.92 -11.38 -12.12
C LEU A 415 -5.59 -11.43 -13.61
N HIS A 416 -4.97 -12.52 -14.08
CA HIS A 416 -4.60 -12.69 -15.48
C HIS A 416 -5.80 -12.70 -16.42
N GLU A 417 -6.89 -13.38 -16.04
CA GLU A 417 -8.12 -13.43 -16.84
C GLU A 417 -8.76 -12.03 -16.99
N SER A 418 -8.82 -11.27 -15.89
CA SER A 418 -9.37 -9.90 -15.91
C SER A 418 -8.47 -8.94 -16.69
N ALA A 419 -7.14 -9.00 -16.48
CA ALA A 419 -6.17 -8.20 -17.21
C ALA A 419 -6.24 -8.49 -18.72
N TRP A 420 -6.33 -9.77 -19.10
CA TRP A 420 -6.45 -10.20 -20.48
C TRP A 420 -7.75 -9.69 -21.12
N SER A 421 -8.88 -9.83 -20.42
CA SER A 421 -10.17 -9.33 -20.91
C SER A 421 -10.14 -7.82 -21.13
N GLU A 422 -9.53 -7.06 -20.22
CA GLU A 422 -9.37 -5.62 -20.39
C GLU A 422 -8.48 -5.28 -21.59
N GLN A 423 -7.32 -5.93 -21.74
CA GLN A 423 -6.43 -5.69 -22.88
C GLN A 423 -7.12 -5.97 -24.21
N VAL A 424 -7.84 -7.09 -24.32
CA VAL A 424 -8.61 -7.44 -25.52
C VAL A 424 -9.68 -6.39 -25.82
N SER A 425 -10.40 -5.91 -24.80
CA SER A 425 -11.43 -4.88 -24.98
C SER A 425 -10.84 -3.54 -25.46
N GLN A 426 -9.65 -3.18 -24.98
CA GLN A 426 -8.91 -1.99 -25.43
C GLN A 426 -8.43 -2.14 -26.88
N ASP A 427 -7.85 -3.30 -27.23
CA ASP A 427 -7.33 -3.58 -28.57
C ASP A 427 -8.45 -3.64 -29.61
N ASN A 428 -9.61 -4.17 -29.24
CA ASN A 428 -10.81 -4.20 -30.09
C ASN A 428 -11.54 -2.84 -30.20
N GLY A 429 -11.15 -1.84 -29.40
CA GLY A 429 -11.79 -0.52 -29.36
C GLY A 429 -13.16 -0.50 -28.69
N GLU A 430 -13.51 -1.55 -27.93
CA GLU A 430 -14.71 -1.59 -27.09
C GLU A 430 -14.52 -0.69 -25.86
N GLN A 431 -13.33 -0.76 -25.24
CA GLN A 431 -12.90 0.17 -24.20
C GLN A 431 -12.04 1.28 -24.81
N LEU A 432 -12.56 2.50 -24.80
CA LEU A 432 -11.88 3.67 -25.36
C LEU A 432 -10.88 4.28 -24.38
N ILE A 433 -9.66 4.54 -24.87
CA ILE A 433 -8.58 5.23 -24.16
C ILE A 433 -8.13 6.44 -24.99
N VAL A 434 -8.45 7.63 -24.47
CA VAL A 434 -8.09 8.92 -25.07
C VAL A 434 -6.57 9.05 -25.20
N GLY A 435 -6.11 9.35 -26.42
CA GLY A 435 -4.69 9.47 -26.77
C GLY A 435 -4.01 8.16 -27.16
N ILE A 436 -4.73 7.03 -27.09
CA ILE A 436 -4.23 5.70 -27.48
C ILE A 436 -5.04 5.18 -28.68
N ASN A 437 -6.26 4.67 -28.43
CA ASN A 437 -7.13 4.06 -29.46
C ASN A 437 -8.28 4.99 -29.89
N THR A 438 -8.46 6.14 -29.23
CA THR A 438 -9.39 7.20 -29.62
C THR A 438 -8.80 8.58 -29.36
N ALA A 439 -9.24 9.58 -30.13
CA ALA A 439 -8.79 10.98 -30.01
C ALA A 439 -7.24 11.13 -29.94
N SER A 440 -6.54 10.37 -30.77
CA SER A 440 -5.07 10.33 -30.79
C SER A 440 -4.50 11.43 -31.69
N ASP A 441 -3.65 12.28 -31.11
CA ASP A 441 -2.89 13.31 -31.81
C ASP A 441 -1.38 13.01 -31.76
N VAL A 442 -0.64 13.47 -32.77
CA VAL A 442 0.83 13.46 -32.76
C VAL A 442 1.32 14.59 -31.86
N VAL A 443 1.76 14.26 -30.64
CA VAL A 443 2.38 15.21 -29.71
C VAL A 443 3.90 15.13 -29.83
N GLY A 444 4.57 16.28 -29.84
CA GLY A 444 6.05 16.33 -29.84
C GLY A 444 6.66 15.86 -28.51
N ASP A 445 7.96 15.55 -28.53
CA ASP A 445 8.70 14.91 -27.42
C ASP A 445 8.89 15.78 -26.15
N GLU A 446 8.28 16.97 -26.07
CA GLU A 446 8.55 17.96 -25.02
C GLU A 446 8.25 17.43 -23.60
N TYR A 447 7.29 16.51 -23.47
CA TYR A 447 6.86 15.91 -22.20
C TYR A 447 7.39 14.48 -21.95
N LEU A 448 8.24 13.93 -22.82
CA LEU A 448 8.78 12.56 -22.70
C LEU A 448 10.02 12.46 -21.78
N LYS A 449 10.21 13.39 -20.85
CA LYS A 449 11.40 13.43 -19.97
C LYS A 449 11.03 13.10 -18.53
N GLY A 450 11.23 11.83 -18.16
CA GLY A 450 11.20 11.42 -16.75
C GLY A 450 12.47 11.83 -15.98
N GLN A 451 12.45 11.64 -14.67
CA GLN A 451 13.61 11.84 -13.81
C GLN A 451 14.78 10.92 -14.23
N LYS A 452 15.99 11.48 -14.32
CA LYS A 452 17.22 10.71 -14.54
C LYS A 452 17.88 10.38 -13.20
N VAL A 453 18.27 9.11 -13.04
CA VAL A 453 19.04 8.63 -11.89
C VAL A 453 20.53 8.72 -12.21
N ASP A 454 21.33 9.12 -11.22
CA ASP A 454 22.78 9.20 -11.32
C ASP A 454 23.38 7.79 -11.41
N SER A 455 24.10 7.49 -12.49
CA SER A 455 24.72 6.18 -12.72
C SER A 455 25.88 5.89 -11.76
N THR A 456 26.45 6.90 -11.10
CA THR A 456 27.55 6.74 -10.14
C THR A 456 27.07 6.38 -8.73
N LEU A 457 25.75 6.39 -8.51
CA LEU A 457 25.15 6.11 -7.21
C LEU A 457 25.53 4.74 -6.65
N SER A 458 25.47 3.70 -7.49
CA SER A 458 25.78 2.33 -7.08
C SER A 458 27.22 2.24 -6.54
N GLU A 459 28.19 2.84 -7.23
CA GLU A 459 29.58 2.86 -6.77
C GLU A 459 29.73 3.59 -5.42
N SER A 460 29.07 4.74 -5.27
CA SER A 460 29.08 5.50 -4.01
C SER A 460 28.49 4.70 -2.85
N GLN A 461 27.39 3.98 -3.09
CA GLN A 461 26.71 3.18 -2.09
C GLN A 461 27.56 1.98 -1.66
N CYS A 462 28.16 1.24 -2.61
CA CYS A 462 29.07 0.13 -2.32
C CYS A 462 30.34 0.58 -1.56
N ASN A 463 30.87 1.77 -1.88
CA ASN A 463 32.01 2.34 -1.15
C ASN A 463 31.66 2.68 0.30
N GLN A 464 30.45 3.21 0.56
CA GLN A 464 29.96 3.48 1.91
C GLN A 464 29.79 2.18 2.70
N LEU A 465 29.25 1.14 2.07
CA LEU A 465 29.07 -0.16 2.69
C LEU A 465 30.41 -0.83 3.04
N THR A 466 31.40 -0.75 2.14
CA THR A 466 32.77 -1.20 2.39
C THR A 466 33.37 -0.44 3.59
N SER A 467 33.15 0.87 3.67
CA SER A 467 33.62 1.68 4.80
C SER A 467 32.96 1.27 6.12
N LEU A 468 31.64 1.03 6.12
CA LEU A 468 30.90 0.57 7.30
C LEU A 468 31.46 -0.76 7.83
N ARG A 469 31.58 -1.76 6.96
CA ARG A 469 32.05 -3.10 7.34
C ARG A 469 33.50 -3.09 7.87
N ASN A 470 34.34 -2.17 7.39
CA ASN A 470 35.71 -2.00 7.87
C ASN A 470 35.83 -1.30 9.24
N ASN A 471 34.86 -0.45 9.61
CA ASN A 471 34.95 0.41 10.80
C ASN A 471 34.09 -0.06 11.98
N ARG A 472 33.08 -0.91 11.75
CA ARG A 472 32.18 -1.42 12.80
C ARG A 472 32.83 -2.48 13.69
N ASN A 473 32.20 -2.78 14.83
CA ASN A 473 32.61 -3.86 15.70
C ASN A 473 32.17 -5.23 15.16
N ASN A 474 33.06 -5.92 14.45
CA ASN A 474 32.73 -7.20 13.81
C ASN A 474 32.43 -8.35 14.81
N GLU A 475 32.99 -8.34 16.03
CA GLU A 475 32.63 -9.34 17.05
C GLU A 475 31.17 -9.18 17.48
N ARG A 476 30.72 -7.93 17.66
CA ARG A 476 29.31 -7.61 18.00
C ARG A 476 28.36 -7.98 16.86
N VAL A 477 28.75 -7.71 15.62
CA VAL A 477 27.97 -8.07 14.42
C VAL A 477 27.76 -9.58 14.34
N ILE A 478 28.82 -10.37 14.46
CA ILE A 478 28.73 -11.84 14.39
C ILE A 478 27.80 -12.37 15.49
N ALA A 479 27.95 -11.88 16.72
CA ALA A 479 27.08 -12.28 17.83
C ALA A 479 25.61 -11.88 17.61
N ALA A 480 25.35 -10.71 17.04
CA ALA A 480 24.00 -10.24 16.77
C ALA A 480 23.32 -11.04 15.63
N LEU A 481 24.05 -11.36 14.56
CA LEU A 481 23.54 -12.17 13.45
C LEU A 481 23.26 -13.62 13.88
N GLU A 482 24.11 -14.20 14.74
CA GLU A 482 23.87 -15.53 15.32
C GLU A 482 22.64 -15.54 16.22
N ASN A 483 22.40 -14.45 16.96
CA ASN A 483 21.20 -14.29 17.77
C ASN A 483 19.94 -14.18 16.89
N VAL A 484 19.98 -13.43 15.78
CA VAL A 484 18.87 -13.38 14.80
C VAL A 484 18.55 -14.78 14.29
N HIS A 485 19.56 -15.55 13.87
CA HIS A 485 19.39 -16.91 13.39
C HIS A 485 18.79 -17.83 14.47
N THR A 486 19.32 -17.78 15.69
CA THR A 486 18.87 -18.61 16.81
C THR A 486 17.41 -18.30 17.20
N VAL A 487 17.04 -17.02 17.27
CA VAL A 487 15.67 -16.60 17.58
C VAL A 487 14.72 -17.00 16.45
N ALA A 488 15.14 -16.87 15.19
CA ALA A 488 14.37 -17.31 14.04
C ALA A 488 14.10 -18.83 14.05
N LEU A 489 15.04 -19.66 14.52
CA LEU A 489 14.80 -21.10 14.68
C LEU A 489 13.93 -21.46 15.91
N GLY A 490 13.92 -20.62 16.94
CA GLY A 490 13.12 -20.82 18.16
C GLY A 490 11.77 -20.11 18.11
N ASP A 491 11.18 -19.87 19.29
CA ASP A 491 9.86 -19.22 19.47
C ASP A 491 9.98 -17.76 19.96
N GLY A 492 11.19 -17.20 19.99
CA GLY A 492 11.41 -15.82 20.41
C GLY A 492 10.91 -14.82 19.37
N ASN A 493 10.62 -13.59 19.81
CA ASN A 493 10.20 -12.52 18.91
C ASN A 493 11.38 -11.99 18.11
N THR A 494 11.32 -12.13 16.80
CA THR A 494 12.41 -11.76 15.88
C THR A 494 12.74 -10.27 15.88
N MET A 495 11.79 -9.38 16.19
CA MET A 495 12.03 -7.92 16.17
C MET A 495 13.07 -7.47 17.19
N GLU A 496 13.14 -8.10 18.36
CA GLU A 496 14.13 -7.74 19.39
C GLU A 496 15.55 -8.07 18.90
N ALA A 497 15.74 -9.25 18.32
CA ALA A 497 17.03 -9.65 17.76
C ALA A 497 17.42 -8.80 16.55
N ILE A 498 16.46 -8.47 15.67
CA ILE A 498 16.68 -7.62 14.49
C ILE A 498 17.07 -6.20 14.92
N LEU A 499 16.41 -5.62 15.93
CA LEU A 499 16.75 -4.29 16.45
C LEU A 499 18.17 -4.24 17.01
N GLU A 500 18.58 -5.28 17.74
CA GLU A 500 19.97 -5.36 18.25
C GLU A 500 20.99 -5.53 17.12
N ALA A 501 20.67 -6.30 16.07
CA ALA A 501 21.53 -6.41 14.89
C ALA A 501 21.67 -5.08 14.14
N VAL A 502 20.56 -4.35 13.96
CA VAL A 502 20.58 -3.00 13.38
C VAL A 502 21.45 -2.05 14.22
N LYS A 503 21.32 -2.06 15.55
CA LYS A 503 22.16 -1.27 16.47
C LYS A 503 23.62 -1.71 16.52
N ALA A 504 23.92 -2.93 16.06
CA ALA A 504 25.27 -3.45 15.89
C ALA A 504 25.86 -3.12 14.51
N GLU A 505 25.14 -2.34 13.68
CA GLU A 505 25.55 -1.94 12.33
C GLU A 505 25.62 -3.12 11.34
N CYS A 506 24.81 -4.17 11.58
CA CYS A 506 24.53 -5.19 10.57
C CYS A 506 23.76 -4.58 9.39
N THR A 507 24.03 -5.06 8.18
CA THR A 507 23.36 -4.58 6.97
C THR A 507 22.01 -5.28 6.76
N VAL A 508 21.19 -4.77 5.84
CA VAL A 508 19.94 -5.41 5.42
C VAL A 508 20.25 -6.81 4.88
N GLY A 509 21.22 -6.93 3.98
CA GLY A 509 21.64 -8.20 3.40
C GLY A 509 22.10 -9.21 4.45
N GLU A 510 22.93 -8.80 5.40
CA GLU A 510 23.43 -9.70 6.45
C GLU A 510 22.33 -10.22 7.38
N ILE A 511 21.41 -9.35 7.80
CA ILE A 511 20.27 -9.75 8.63
C ILE A 511 19.34 -10.67 7.83
N MET A 512 19.08 -10.34 6.56
CA MET A 512 18.27 -11.15 5.67
C MET A 512 18.89 -12.52 5.41
N ASP A 513 20.20 -12.62 5.23
CA ASP A 513 20.90 -13.88 5.04
C ASP A 513 20.87 -14.75 6.29
N SER A 514 20.98 -14.15 7.48
CA SER A 514 20.76 -14.86 8.75
C SER A 514 19.34 -15.46 8.82
N LEU A 515 18.32 -14.71 8.41
CA LEU A 515 16.94 -15.21 8.31
C LEU A 515 16.78 -16.27 7.21
N LYS A 516 17.40 -16.12 6.05
CA LYS A 516 17.37 -17.10 4.94
C LYS A 516 17.99 -18.44 5.38
N ASN A 517 19.04 -18.42 6.20
CA ASN A 517 19.66 -19.63 6.75
C ASN A 517 18.72 -20.38 7.71
N ALA A 518 17.87 -19.66 8.45
CA ALA A 518 16.89 -20.26 9.37
C ALA A 518 15.60 -20.71 8.67
N PHE A 519 15.09 -19.91 7.74
CA PHE A 519 13.76 -20.08 7.13
C PHE A 519 13.78 -20.73 5.74
N GLY A 520 14.93 -20.75 5.07
CA GLY A 520 15.01 -21.03 3.65
C GLY A 520 14.48 -19.88 2.79
N THR A 521 14.39 -20.12 1.48
CA THR A 521 13.84 -19.17 0.50
C THR A 521 12.67 -19.78 -0.24
N TRP A 522 11.79 -18.91 -0.74
CA TRP A 522 10.65 -19.31 -1.54
C TRP A 522 10.85 -18.96 -3.00
N VAL A 523 10.55 -19.93 -3.86
CA VAL A 523 10.36 -19.71 -5.29
C VAL A 523 8.92 -20.07 -5.56
N ALA A 524 8.15 -19.10 -6.08
CA ALA A 524 6.78 -19.40 -6.47
C ALA A 524 6.78 -20.58 -7.46
N PRO A 525 5.85 -21.54 -7.33
CA PRO A 525 5.69 -22.58 -8.34
C PRO A 525 5.57 -21.90 -9.71
N SER A 526 6.48 -22.21 -10.63
CA SER A 526 6.40 -21.69 -11.99
C SER A 526 5.11 -22.21 -12.63
N GLY A 527 4.14 -21.34 -12.87
CA GLY A 527 2.92 -21.74 -13.58
C GLY A 527 1.82 -20.68 -13.53
N PHE A 528 1.74 -19.86 -14.58
CA PHE A 528 0.99 -20.27 -15.78
C PHE A 528 1.86 -20.11 -17.02
#